data_AF-A0A379CF06-F1
#
_entry.id   AF-A0A379CF06-F1
#
_cell.length_a   1.000
_cell.length_b   1.000
_cell.length_c   1.000
_cell.angle_alpha   90.00
_cell.angle_beta   90.00
_cell.angle_gamma   90.00
#
_symmetry.space_group_name_H-M   'P 1'
#
loop_
_entity.id
_entity.type
_entity.pdbx_description
1 polymer ?
#
loop_
_entity_poly.entity_id
_entity_poly.type
_entity_poly.pdbx_seq_one_letter_code
_entity_poly.pdbx_strand_id
1 'polypeptide(L)'
;MSFIPIIHLTDILIGIGVASLIKFIVYSKDKNAKKFRQGKEYGSARWGTRKDIEPYMDEKLQNNILLTQTERLTMNGRPKNPKYARNKNVLVIGGSGSGKTRFYVKPNLMQMHSSYCVTDPKGLTF
;
A
#
# COMPACT_ATOMS: atom_id res chain seq x y z
N MET A 1 56.55 15.07 22.82
CA MET A 1 56.45 13.61 23.06
C MET A 1 55.57 13.02 21.98
N SER A 2 56.11 12.06 21.23
CA SER A 2 55.51 11.51 20.01
C SER A 2 54.29 10.65 20.30
N PHE A 3 53.10 11.09 19.87
CA PHE A 3 51.91 10.25 19.77
C PHE A 3 52.04 9.35 18.53
N ILE A 4 52.66 8.19 18.69
CA ILE A 4 52.59 7.12 17.70
C ILE A 4 51.57 6.12 18.25
N PRO A 5 50.37 6.00 17.66
CA PRO A 5 49.42 4.99 18.11
C PRO A 5 50.01 3.62 17.79
N ILE A 6 50.28 2.83 18.83
CA ILE A 6 50.64 1.43 18.68
C ILE A 6 49.37 0.73 18.21
N ILE A 7 49.30 0.46 16.92
CA ILE A 7 48.18 -0.25 16.30
C ILE A 7 48.26 -1.70 16.79
N HIS A 8 47.55 -2.01 17.87
CA HIS A 8 47.51 -3.37 18.37
C HIS A 8 46.70 -4.23 17.39
N LEU A 9 47.26 -5.38 17.01
CA LEU A 9 46.62 -6.33 16.10
C LEU A 9 45.20 -6.72 16.57
N THR A 10 44.99 -6.72 17.88
CA THR A 10 43.70 -6.96 18.55
C THR A 10 42.65 -5.91 18.17
N ASP A 11 43.02 -4.63 18.09
CA ASP A 11 42.07 -3.56 17.78
C ASP A 11 41.61 -3.62 16.31
N ILE A 12 42.51 -4.03 15.41
CA ILE A 12 42.20 -4.28 14.00
C ILE A 12 41.24 -5.47 13.85
N LEU A 13 41.51 -6.57 14.57
CA LEU A 13 40.66 -7.76 14.55
C LEU A 13 39.25 -7.48 15.11
N ILE A 14 39.16 -6.73 16.20
CA ILE A 14 37.87 -6.29 16.78
C ILE A 14 37.13 -5.38 15.80
N GLY A 15 37.83 -4.44 15.16
CA GLY A 15 37.24 -3.55 14.14
C GLY A 15 36.65 -4.31 12.95
N ILE A 16 37.38 -5.30 12.42
CA ILE A 16 36.90 -6.18 11.34
C ILE A 16 35.71 -7.02 11.81
N GLY A 17 35.75 -7.54 13.04
CA GLY A 17 34.66 -8.29 13.64
C GLY A 17 33.37 -7.47 13.72
N VAL A 18 33.45 -6.24 14.25
CA VAL A 18 32.30 -5.33 14.33
C VAL A 18 31.80 -4.92 12.94
N ALA A 19 32.70 -4.60 12.00
CA ALA A 19 32.32 -4.22 10.65
C ALA A 19 31.61 -5.37 9.89
N SER A 20 32.10 -6.60 10.04
CA SER A 20 31.47 -7.78 9.44
C SER A 20 30.09 -8.07 10.03
N LEU A 21 29.92 -7.91 11.35
CA LEU A 21 28.64 -8.06 12.03
C LEU A 21 27.62 -7.00 11.56
N ILE A 22 28.02 -5.73 11.47
CA ILE A 22 27.15 -4.66 10.95
C ILE A 22 26.74 -4.96 9.51
N LYS A 23 27.69 -5.35 8.66
CA LYS A 23 27.41 -5.73 7.27
C LYS A 23 26.44 -6.90 7.17
N PHE A 24 26.57 -7.91 8.04
CA PHE A 24 25.66 -9.06 8.09
C PHE A 24 24.25 -8.64 8.50
N ILE A 25 24.10 -7.78 9.51
CA ILE A 25 22.80 -7.28 9.97
C ILE A 25 22.12 -6.47 8.85
N VAL A 26 22.85 -5.57 8.19
CA VAL A 26 22.32 -4.76 7.08
C VAL A 26 21.90 -5.67 5.92
N TYR A 27 22.76 -6.62 5.54
CA TYR A 27 22.46 -7.57 4.47
C TYR A 27 21.23 -8.44 4.76
N SER A 28 21.10 -8.90 6.00
CA SER A 28 19.93 -9.67 6.44
C SER A 28 18.65 -8.81 6.41
N LYS A 29 18.72 -7.55 6.85
CA LYS A 29 17.59 -6.62 6.78
C LYS A 29 17.20 -6.26 5.34
N ASP A 30 18.18 -6.08 4.45
CA ASP A 30 17.96 -5.76 3.05
C ASP A 30 17.29 -6.92 2.30
N LYS A 31 17.76 -8.16 2.52
CA LYS A 31 17.11 -9.35 1.97
C LYS A 31 15.71 -9.58 2.52
N ASN A 32 15.45 -9.20 3.78
CA ASN A 32 14.13 -9.23 4.40
C ASN A 32 13.28 -7.96 4.14
N ALA A 33 13.77 -6.98 3.37
CA ALA A 33 13.04 -5.76 3.07
C ALA A 33 11.83 -6.00 2.13
N LYS A 34 11.82 -7.13 1.43
CA LYS A 34 10.66 -7.57 0.66
C LYS A 34 9.52 -7.93 1.62
N LYS A 35 8.34 -7.35 1.39
CA LYS A 35 7.12 -7.61 2.19
C LYS A 35 6.57 -9.02 1.92
N PHE A 36 7.25 -10.04 2.45
CA PHE A 36 6.75 -11.40 2.47
C PHE A 36 5.88 -11.62 3.72
N ARG A 37 4.78 -12.36 3.57
CA ARG A 37 3.96 -12.82 4.69
C ARG A 37 4.55 -14.12 5.21
N GLN A 38 5.67 -14.04 5.94
CA GLN A 38 6.33 -15.23 6.48
C GLN A 38 5.39 -15.96 7.45
N GLY A 39 5.33 -17.29 7.34
CA GLY A 39 4.43 -18.13 8.14
C GLY A 39 2.95 -18.05 7.75
N LYS A 40 2.59 -17.42 6.63
CA LYS A 40 1.20 -17.35 6.17
C LYS A 40 1.02 -18.12 4.86
N GLU A 41 0.27 -19.22 4.93
CA GLU A 41 -0.02 -20.05 3.76
C GLU A 41 -0.85 -19.31 2.71
N TYR A 42 -0.75 -19.79 1.47
CA TYR A 42 -1.59 -19.35 0.37
C TYR A 42 -3.06 -19.64 0.69
N GLY A 43 -3.97 -18.73 0.31
CA GLY A 43 -5.40 -18.89 0.62
C GLY A 43 -5.83 -18.45 2.03
N SER A 44 -4.90 -17.96 2.85
CA SER A 44 -5.19 -17.42 4.20
C SER A 44 -5.91 -16.04 4.21
N ALA A 45 -6.58 -15.72 3.12
CA ALA A 45 -7.45 -14.56 2.99
C ALA A 45 -8.77 -14.82 3.73
N ARG A 46 -9.34 -13.79 4.33
CA ARG A 46 -10.65 -13.83 4.98
C ARG A 46 -11.52 -12.72 4.44
N TRP A 47 -12.83 -12.89 4.60
CA TRP A 47 -13.77 -11.79 4.40
C TRP A 47 -13.43 -10.63 5.34
N GLY A 48 -13.38 -9.44 4.78
CA GLY A 48 -13.20 -8.20 5.52
C GLY A 48 -14.48 -7.81 6.23
N THR A 49 -14.32 -7.07 7.32
CA THR A 49 -15.42 -6.42 8.05
C THR A 49 -15.33 -4.90 7.88
N ARG A 50 -16.40 -4.18 8.21
CA ARG A 50 -16.41 -2.71 8.16
C ARG A 50 -15.25 -2.05 8.94
N LYS A 51 -14.84 -2.65 10.06
CA LYS A 51 -13.71 -2.16 10.87
C LYS A 51 -12.37 -2.27 10.14
N ASP A 52 -12.24 -3.23 9.22
CA ASP A 52 -11.01 -3.42 8.47
C ASP A 52 -10.80 -2.31 7.43
N ILE A 53 -11.88 -1.74 6.86
CA ILE A 53 -11.80 -0.69 5.83
C ILE A 53 -11.82 0.73 6.40
N GLU A 54 -12.38 0.92 7.59
CA GLU A 54 -12.52 2.21 8.27
C GLU A 54 -11.27 3.12 8.24
N PRO A 55 -10.05 2.64 8.56
CA PRO A 55 -8.86 3.51 8.54
C PRO A 55 -8.42 3.94 7.13
N TYR A 56 -9.01 3.37 6.07
CA TYR A 56 -8.75 3.71 4.68
C TYR A 56 -9.80 4.66 4.10
N MET A 57 -10.85 4.99 4.85
CA MET A 57 -11.89 5.94 4.43
C MET A 57 -11.54 7.36 4.85
N ASP A 58 -11.96 8.33 4.03
CA ASP A 58 -11.99 9.74 4.40
C ASP A 58 -13.29 10.07 5.14
N GLU A 59 -13.23 11.07 6.03
CA GLU A 59 -14.41 11.62 6.71
C GLU A 59 -15.39 12.24 5.70
N LYS A 60 -14.84 12.90 4.66
CA LYS A 60 -15.65 13.49 3.59
C LYS A 60 -16.03 12.43 2.57
N LEU A 61 -17.33 12.17 2.49
CA LEU A 61 -17.96 11.20 1.61
C LEU A 61 -17.57 11.39 0.12
N GLN A 62 -17.44 12.64 -0.32
CA GLN A 62 -17.09 13.00 -1.69
C GLN A 62 -15.64 12.64 -2.05
N ASN A 63 -14.74 12.58 -1.06
CA ASN A 63 -13.31 12.31 -1.25
C ASN A 63 -12.98 10.81 -1.21
N ASN A 64 -13.99 9.96 -1.42
CA ASN A 64 -13.86 8.53 -1.33
C ASN A 64 -14.34 7.86 -2.63
N ILE A 65 -13.58 6.88 -3.12
CA ILE A 65 -14.04 5.92 -4.12
C ILE A 65 -15.08 5.02 -3.46
N LEU A 66 -16.22 4.89 -4.11
CA LEU A 66 -17.30 3.99 -3.69
C LEU A 66 -17.03 2.59 -4.24
N LEU A 67 -16.78 1.62 -3.36
CA LEU A 67 -16.55 0.22 -3.73
C LEU A 67 -17.80 -0.62 -3.52
N THR A 68 -18.43 -0.46 -2.34
CA THR A 68 -19.68 -1.13 -1.97
C THR A 68 -20.56 -0.14 -1.19
N GLN A 69 -21.64 -0.63 -0.59
CA GLN A 69 -22.48 0.19 0.30
C GLN A 69 -21.74 0.66 1.56
N THR A 70 -20.82 -0.16 2.10
CA THR A 70 -20.14 0.06 3.37
C THR A 70 -18.65 0.33 3.23
N GLU A 71 -18.01 -0.21 2.19
CA GLU A 71 -16.57 -0.08 1.94
C GLU A 71 -16.29 1.05 0.96
N ARG A 72 -15.34 1.91 1.35
CA ARG A 72 -14.88 3.05 0.56
C ARG A 72 -13.37 3.21 0.67
N LEU A 73 -12.77 3.94 -0.26
CA LEU A 73 -11.34 4.18 -0.27
C LEU A 73 -11.02 5.66 -0.47
N THR A 74 -10.23 6.23 0.43
CA THR A 74 -9.83 7.64 0.34
C THR A 74 -9.06 7.95 -0.95
N MET A 75 -9.40 9.07 -1.58
CA MET A 75 -8.70 9.62 -2.73
C MET A 75 -7.45 10.39 -2.34
N ASN A 76 -7.21 10.63 -1.05
CA ASN A 76 -6.03 11.36 -0.59
C ASN A 76 -4.75 10.57 -0.87
N GLY A 77 -3.77 11.22 -1.52
CA GLY A 77 -2.46 10.61 -1.82
C GLY A 77 -1.58 10.43 -0.59
N ARG A 78 -1.81 11.25 0.43
CA ARG A 78 -1.01 11.32 1.65
C ARG A 78 -1.94 11.27 2.87
N PRO A 79 -2.45 10.09 3.23
CA PRO A 79 -3.22 9.94 4.46
C PRO A 79 -2.33 10.28 5.68
N LYS A 80 -2.95 10.73 6.79
CA LYS A 80 -2.25 11.10 8.04
C LYS A 80 -1.27 10.01 8.49
N ASN A 81 -1.64 8.75 8.30
CA ASN A 81 -0.76 7.62 8.50
C ASN A 81 -0.39 6.97 7.15
N PRO A 82 0.87 7.07 6.70
CA PRO A 82 1.34 6.50 5.43
C PRO A 82 1.10 4.99 5.28
N LYS A 83 0.96 4.25 6.39
CA LYS A 83 0.64 2.81 6.39
C LYS A 83 -0.67 2.49 5.65
N TYR A 84 -1.63 3.41 5.67
CA TYR A 84 -2.94 3.25 5.04
C TYR A 84 -3.01 3.78 3.62
N ALA A 85 -1.89 4.29 3.06
CA ALA A 85 -1.84 4.59 1.63
C ALA A 85 -2.05 3.29 0.82
N ARG A 86 -2.97 3.35 -0.13
CA ARG A 86 -3.33 2.22 -1.01
C ARG A 86 -3.37 2.69 -2.46
N ASN A 87 -3.18 1.72 -3.35
CA ASN A 87 -3.40 1.92 -4.77
C ASN A 87 -4.90 2.18 -5.00
N LYS A 88 -5.20 3.16 -5.86
CA LYS A 88 -6.55 3.64 -6.16
C LYS A 88 -7.10 3.09 -7.48
N ASN A 89 -6.29 2.33 -8.22
CA ASN A 89 -6.73 1.67 -9.43
C ASN A 89 -7.69 0.53 -9.04
N VAL A 90 -8.88 0.55 -9.63
CA VAL A 90 -9.92 -0.46 -9.37
C VAL A 90 -10.19 -1.25 -10.65
N LEU A 91 -10.12 -2.57 -10.54
CA LEU A 91 -10.53 -3.51 -11.59
C LEU A 91 -11.89 -4.08 -11.22
N VAL A 92 -12.89 -3.84 -12.07
CA VAL A 92 -14.25 -4.36 -11.87
C VAL A 92 -14.51 -5.50 -12.85
N ILE A 93 -14.67 -6.71 -12.33
CA ILE A 93 -14.96 -7.91 -13.12
C ILE A 93 -16.41 -8.31 -12.91
N GLY A 94 -17.11 -8.64 -14.00
CA GLY A 94 -18.47 -9.16 -13.94
C GLY A 94 -18.98 -9.52 -15.32
N GLY A 95 -19.93 -10.46 -15.39
CA GLY A 95 -20.56 -10.90 -16.64
C GLY A 95 -21.32 -9.79 -17.39
N SER A 96 -21.83 -10.10 -18.58
CA SER A 96 -22.74 -9.19 -19.29
C SER A 96 -24.00 -8.96 -18.44
N GLY A 97 -24.52 -7.73 -18.42
CA GLY A 97 -25.71 -7.38 -17.63
C GLY A 97 -25.51 -7.30 -16.11
N SER A 98 -24.31 -7.57 -15.57
CA SER A 98 -24.04 -7.57 -14.12
C SER A 98 -24.09 -6.18 -13.45
N GLY A 99 -24.44 -5.13 -14.20
CA GLY A 99 -24.62 -3.78 -13.67
C GLY A 99 -23.33 -3.01 -13.35
N LYS A 100 -22.16 -3.40 -13.88
CA LYS A 100 -20.87 -2.68 -13.68
C LYS A 100 -21.00 -1.16 -13.87
N THR A 101 -21.63 -0.76 -14.98
CA THR A 101 -21.86 0.67 -15.29
C THR A 101 -22.79 1.33 -14.28
N ARG A 102 -23.89 0.67 -13.90
CA ARG A 102 -24.91 1.24 -13.01
C ARG A 102 -24.47 1.31 -11.55
N PHE A 103 -23.77 0.30 -11.05
CA PHE A 103 -23.46 0.17 -9.63
C PHE A 103 -22.09 0.68 -9.24
N TYR A 104 -21.12 0.68 -10.16
CA TYR A 104 -19.77 1.18 -9.88
C TYR A 104 -19.45 2.47 -10.63
N VAL A 105 -19.56 2.47 -11.96
CA VAL A 105 -19.10 3.61 -12.79
C VAL A 105 -19.95 4.86 -12.54
N LYS A 106 -21.28 4.76 -12.69
CA LYS A 106 -22.19 5.91 -12.54
C LYS A 106 -22.08 6.58 -11.16
N PRO A 107 -22.16 5.85 -10.03
CA PRO A 107 -22.05 6.50 -8.72
C PRO A 107 -20.72 7.24 -8.52
N ASN A 108 -19.60 6.67 -8.96
CA ASN A 108 -18.29 7.31 -8.84
C ASN A 108 -18.13 8.53 -9.75
N LEU A 109 -18.77 8.55 -10.93
CA LEU A 109 -18.79 9.73 -11.81
C LEU A 109 -19.73 10.83 -11.29
N MET A 110 -20.90 10.47 -10.76
CA MET A 110 -21.88 11.41 -10.20
C MET A 110 -21.37 12.13 -8.94
N GLN A 111 -20.36 11.60 -8.25
CA GLN A 111 -19.68 12.31 -7.17
C GLN A 111 -18.98 13.59 -7.66
N MET A 112 -18.66 13.70 -8.96
CA MET A 112 -18.02 14.87 -9.59
C MET A 112 -16.80 15.39 -8.83
N HIS A 113 -16.05 14.48 -8.18
CA HIS A 113 -14.94 14.85 -7.31
C HIS A 113 -13.71 15.30 -8.11
N SER A 114 -13.52 14.75 -9.31
CA SER A 114 -12.31 14.96 -10.12
C SER A 114 -12.65 15.27 -11.58
N SER A 115 -11.64 15.60 -12.38
CA SER A 115 -11.73 15.55 -13.84
C SER A 115 -11.71 14.11 -14.31
N TYR A 116 -12.61 13.74 -15.22
CA TYR A 116 -12.74 12.38 -15.73
C TYR A 116 -12.50 12.32 -17.25
N CYS A 117 -11.81 11.29 -17.69
CA CYS A 117 -11.79 10.85 -19.08
C CYS A 117 -12.50 9.49 -19.13
N VAL A 118 -13.57 9.39 -19.92
CA VAL A 118 -14.45 8.22 -19.95
C VAL A 118 -14.59 7.73 -21.38
N THR A 119 -14.32 6.46 -21.61
CA THR A 119 -14.65 5.79 -22.87
C THR A 119 -16.09 5.27 -22.79
N ASP A 120 -17.03 5.94 -23.46
CA ASP A 120 -18.44 5.55 -23.48
C ASP A 120 -18.86 5.03 -24.86
N PRO A 121 -18.62 3.74 -25.17
CA PRO A 121 -18.93 3.17 -26.48
C PRO A 121 -20.44 3.06 -26.77
N LYS A 122 -21.30 3.20 -25.76
CA LYS A 122 -22.76 3.01 -25.89
C LYS A 122 -23.58 4.26 -25.56
N GLY A 123 -22.95 5.35 -25.12
CA GLY A 123 -23.66 6.55 -24.66
C GLY A 123 -24.51 6.30 -23.41
N LEU A 124 -24.14 5.33 -22.56
CA LEU A 124 -24.95 4.95 -21.40
C LEU A 124 -24.50 5.63 -20.10
N THR A 125 -23.37 6.34 -20.14
CA THR A 125 -22.65 6.76 -18.94
C THR A 125 -23.10 8.13 -18.44
N PHE A 126 -23.62 8.97 -19.34
CA PHE A 126 -24.25 10.27 -19.06
C PHE A 126 -25.76 10.19 -19.24
#